data_AF-A0A3D2R4N4-F1
#
_entry.id   AF-A0A3D2R4N4-F1
#
_cell.length_a   1.000
_cell.length_b   1.000
_cell.length_c   1.000
_cell.angle_alpha   90.00
_cell.angle_beta   90.00
_cell.angle_gamma   90.00
#
_symmetry.space_group_name_H-M   'P 1'
#
loop_
_entity.id
_entity.type
_entity.pdbx_description
1 polymer ?
#
loop_
_entity_poly.entity_id
_entity_poly.type
_entity_poly.pdbx_seq_one_letter_code
_entity_poly.pdbx_strand_id
1 'polypeptide(L)' 'MAIDRVVSGMRPTGMLHLGHYNGVLKNWLSLQHELECLFFVADWHALTTHYDSPEIIENNVWDMVIDWLAAGVDPAQA' A
#
# COMPACT_ATOMS: atom_id res chain seq x y z
N MET A 1 -8.65 -18.72 20.28
CA MET A 1 -9.42 -17.91 19.31
C MET A 1 -8.46 -17.48 18.22
N ALA A 2 -8.89 -17.42 16.97
CA ALA A 2 -8.07 -16.85 15.90
C ALA A 2 -7.94 -15.33 16.13
N ILE A 3 -6.79 -14.77 15.78
CA ILE A 3 -6.57 -13.32 15.78
C ILE A 3 -7.18 -12.79 14.47
N ASP A 4 -8.03 -11.77 14.56
CA ASP A 4 -8.56 -11.10 13.38
C ASP A 4 -7.44 -10.28 12.72
N ARG A 5 -7.19 -10.53 11.43
CA ARG A 5 -6.08 -9.95 10.67
C ARG A 5 -6.57 -9.36 9.35
N VAL A 6 -6.00 -8.24 8.96
CA VAL A 6 -6.24 -7.58 7.68
C VAL A 6 -5.06 -7.79 6.76
N VAL A 7 -5.33 -8.05 5.48
CA VAL A 7 -4.33 -8.07 4.41
C VAL A 7 -4.79 -7.11 3.33
N SER A 8 -3.97 -6.13 2.96
CA SER A 8 -4.30 -5.15 1.95
C SER A 8 -3.07 -4.74 1.15
N GLY A 9 -3.23 -4.45 -0.13
CA GLY A 9 -2.11 -4.04 -0.96
C GLY A 9 -2.53 -3.20 -2.16
N MET A 10 -1.60 -2.41 -2.69
CA MET A 10 -1.82 -1.57 -3.86
C MET A 10 -0.78 -1.88 -4.94
N ARG A 11 -1.18 -1.74 -6.22
CA ARG A 11 -0.27 -1.88 -7.34
C ARG A 11 0.50 -0.57 -7.56
N PRO A 12 1.84 -0.60 -7.74
CA PRO A 12 2.67 0.58 -7.99
C PRO A 12 2.54 1.08 -9.45
N THR A 13 1.38 1.64 -9.80
CA THR A 13 1.07 2.13 -11.17
C THR A 13 1.20 3.66 -11.33
N GLY A 14 1.84 4.34 -10.38
CA GLY A 14 2.06 5.78 -10.40
C GLY A 14 1.86 6.43 -9.02
N MET A 15 1.97 7.75 -8.98
CA MET A 15 1.84 8.53 -7.75
C MET A 15 0.47 8.39 -7.10
N LEU A 16 0.43 8.37 -5.76
CA LEU A 16 -0.81 8.43 -5.02
C LEU A 16 -1.50 9.79 -5.19
N HIS A 17 -2.82 9.80 -4.97
CA HIS A 17 -3.65 10.99 -5.10
C HIS A 17 -4.81 10.91 -4.09
N LEU A 18 -5.57 11.98 -3.92
CA LEU A 18 -6.62 12.08 -2.89
C LEU A 18 -7.67 10.96 -2.94
N GLY A 19 -7.92 10.37 -4.11
CA GLY A 19 -8.78 9.19 -4.24
C GLY A 19 -8.27 7.98 -3.46
N HIS A 20 -6.96 7.71 -3.48
CA HIS A 20 -6.35 6.63 -2.71
C HIS A 20 -6.36 6.93 -1.21
N TYR A 21 -6.15 8.19 -0.85
CA TYR A 21 -6.20 8.60 0.56
C TYR A 21 -7.58 8.35 1.18
N ASN A 22 -8.62 8.86 0.53
CA ASN A 22 -9.99 8.69 1.04
C ASN A 22 -10.53 7.28 0.83
N GLY A 23 -10.04 6.55 -0.18
CA GLY A 23 -10.50 5.20 -0.50
C GLY A 23 -9.88 4.11 0.38
N VAL A 24 -8.59 4.21 0.71
CA VAL A 24 -7.87 3.12 1.38
C VAL A 24 -7.02 3.61 2.55
N LEU A 25 -6.13 4.60 2.36
CA LEU A 25 -5.15 4.96 3.40
C LEU A 25 -5.84 5.42 4.68
N LYS A 26 -6.88 6.26 4.59
CA LYS A 26 -7.64 6.70 5.78
C LYS A 26 -8.21 5.54 6.59
N ASN A 27 -8.58 4.45 5.93
CA ASN A 27 -9.05 3.24 6.59
C ASN A 27 -7.89 2.46 7.24
N TRP A 28 -6.76 2.33 6.54
CA TRP A 28 -5.54 1.72 7.10
C TRP A 28 -5.08 2.41 8.37
N LEU A 29 -5.18 3.73 8.44
CA LEU A 29 -4.82 4.50 9.64
C LEU A 29 -5.64 4.12 10.89
N SER A 30 -6.90 3.71 10.72
CA SER A 30 -7.73 3.22 11.84
C SER A 30 -7.40 1.76 12.13
N LEU A 31 -7.38 0.93 11.07
CA LEU A 31 -7.24 -0.52 11.20
C LEU A 31 -5.92 -0.94 11.83
N GLN A 32 -4.82 -0.24 11.54
CA GLN A 32 -3.51 -0.54 12.13
C GLN A 32 -3.49 -0.43 13.66
N HIS A 33 -4.47 0.24 14.28
CA HIS A 33 -4.58 0.34 15.74
C HIS A 33 -5.58 -0.65 16.33
N GLU A 34 -6.38 -1.30 15.49
CA GLU A 34 -7.48 -2.19 15.91
C GLU A 34 -7.18 -3.67 15.65
N LEU A 35 -6.42 -3.96 14.58
CA LEU A 35 -6.17 -5.30 14.06
C LEU A 35 -4.71 -5.46 13.63
N GLU A 36 -4.23 -6.69 13.55
CA GLU A 36 -2.95 -7.00 12.91
C GLU A 36 -3.05 -6.77 11.39
N CYS A 37 -2.15 -5.97 10.81
CA CYS A 37 -2.32 -5.42 9.46
C CYS A 37 -1.13 -5.71 8.54
N LEU A 38 -1.31 -6.60 7.58
CA LEU A 38 -0.29 -6.86 6.55
C LEU A 38 -0.55 -5.98 5.33
N PHE A 39 0.22 -4.90 5.20
CA PHE A 39 0.20 -4.02 4.03
C PHE A 39 1.37 -4.35 3.09
N PHE A 40 1.10 -4.45 1.78
CA PHE A 40 2.14 -4.80 0.80
C PHE A 40 1.98 -4.10 -0.54
N VAL A 41 3.10 -3.83 -1.20
CA VAL A 41 3.12 -3.35 -2.58
C VAL A 41 2.99 -4.55 -3.51
N ALA A 42 1.99 -4.53 -4.40
CA ALA A 42 1.70 -5.61 -5.34
C ALA A 42 2.44 -5.38 -6.67
N ASP A 43 3.76 -5.34 -6.62
CA ASP A 43 4.69 -5.12 -7.75
C ASP A 43 4.57 -6.21 -8.85
N TRP A 44 4.50 -7.48 -8.46
CA TRP A 44 4.28 -8.58 -9.41
C TRP A 44 2.94 -8.46 -10.15
N HIS A 45 1.90 -7.96 -9.48
CA HIS A 45 0.62 -7.68 -10.13
C HIS A 45 0.72 -6.50 -11.09
N ALA A 46 1.56 -5.50 -10.83
CA ALA A 46 1.78 -4.40 -11.76
C ALA A 46 2.44 -4.87 -13.07
N LEU A 47 3.34 -5.85 -13.01
CA LEU A 47 3.97 -6.45 -14.20
C LEU A 47 2.97 -7.12 -15.15
N THR A 48 1.78 -7.50 -14.69
CA THR A 48 0.75 -8.07 -15.57
C THR A 48 0.14 -7.04 -16.53
N THR A 49 0.25 -5.74 -16.23
CA THR A 49 -0.30 -4.67 -17.08
C THR A 49 0.74 -3.64 -17.55
N HIS A 50 1.90 -3.54 -16.90
CA HIS A 50 3.01 -2.63 -17.26
C HIS A 50 4.28 -3.42 -17.63
N TYR A 51 4.11 -4.50 -18.40
CA TYR A 51 5.24 -5.35 -18.81
C TYR A 51 6.15 -4.67 -19.84
N ASP A 52 5.68 -3.61 -20.49
CA ASP A 52 6.35 -2.85 -21.54
C ASP A 52 7.27 -1.75 -21.00
N SER A 53 7.14 -1.38 -19.73
CA SER A 53 8.03 -0.42 -19.03
C SER A 53 8.26 -0.82 -17.57
N PRO A 54 8.82 -2.02 -17.31
CA PRO A 54 9.01 -2.55 -15.96
C PRO A 54 9.95 -1.71 -15.11
N GLU A 55 10.87 -0.95 -15.71
CA GLU A 55 11.81 -0.07 -15.02
C GLU A 55 11.13 1.03 -14.18
N ILE A 56 9.89 1.40 -14.53
CA ILE A 56 9.14 2.43 -13.80
C ILE A 56 8.58 1.86 -12.48
N ILE A 57 8.35 0.54 -12.41
CA ILE A 57 7.73 -0.11 -11.25
C ILE A 57 8.59 0.07 -10.01
N GLU A 58 9.91 -0.05 -10.11
CA GLU A 58 10.81 0.11 -8.96
C GLU A 58 10.69 1.49 -8.31
N ASN A 59 10.70 2.56 -9.12
CA ASN A 59 10.52 3.91 -8.60
C ASN A 59 9.14 4.10 -7.98
N ASN A 60 8.08 3.59 -8.64
CA ASN A 60 6.72 3.66 -8.11
C ASN A 60 6.56 2.90 -6.79
N VAL A 61 7.29 1.80 -6.58
CA VAL A 61 7.29 1.06 -5.30
C VAL A 61 7.81 1.98 -4.20
N TRP A 62 8.94 2.65 -4.41
CA TRP A 62 9.52 3.55 -3.43
C TRP A 62 8.62 4.75 -3.15
N ASP A 63 8.14 5.43 -4.19
CA ASP A 63 7.24 6.58 -4.05
C ASP A 63 5.99 6.21 -3.27
N MET A 64 5.41 5.04 -3.56
CA MET A 64 4.22 4.52 -2.89
C MET A 64 4.45 4.28 -1.40
N VAL A 65 5.56 3.61 -1.04
CA VAL A 65 5.89 3.35 0.38
C VAL A 65 6.13 4.67 1.11
N ILE A 66 6.84 5.62 0.50
CA ILE A 66 7.07 6.95 1.07
C ILE A 66 5.74 7.66 1.33
N ASP A 67 4.83 7.65 0.36
CA ASP A 67 3.51 8.27 0.51
C ASP A 67 2.67 7.60 1.60
N TRP A 68 2.74 6.27 1.76
CA TRP A 68 2.06 5.55 2.84
C TRP A 68 2.55 5.98 4.21
N LEU A 69 3.87 6.03 4.39
CA LEU A 69 4.51 6.50 5.62
C LEU A 69 4.15 7.96 5.90
N ALA A 70 4.21 8.82 4.88
CA ALA A 70 3.83 10.22 4.98
C ALA A 70 2.35 10.42 5.33
N ALA A 71 1.47 9.52 4.88
CA ALA A 71 0.06 9.51 5.23
C ALA A 71 -0.21 9.01 6.67
N GLY A 72 0.75 8.35 7.32
CA GLY A 72 0.67 7.91 8.71
C GLY A 72 0.57 6.40 8.92
N VAL A 73 0.84 5.58 7.88
CA VAL A 73 1.03 4.13 8.08
C VAL A 73 2.29 3.94 8.93
N ASP A 74 2.15 3.30 10.09
CA ASP A 74 3.23 3.09 11.04
C ASP A 74 3.73 1.63 10.98
N PRO A 75 4.97 1.37 10.52
CA PRO A 75 5.55 0.03 10.47
C PRO A 75 5.67 -0.67 11.83
N ALA A 76 5.56 0.06 12.95
CA ALA A 76 5.57 -0.53 14.28
C ALA A 76 4.18 -0.98 14.76
N GLN A 77 3.12 -0.57 14.07
CA GLN A 77 1.71 -0.87 14.40
C GLN A 77 1.05 -1.76 13.34
N ALA A 78 1.55 -1.75 12.10
CA ALA A 78 1.10 -2.60 11.01
C ALA A 78 1.80 -3.97 11.03
#